data_AF-A0A434LD51-F1
#
_entry.id   AF-A0A434LD51-F1
#
_cell.length_a   1.000
_cell.length_b   1.000
_cell.length_c   1.000
_cell.angle_alpha   90.00
_cell.angle_beta   90.00
_cell.angle_gamma   90.00
#
_symmetry.space_group_name_H-M   'P 1'
#
loop_
_entity.id
_entity.type
_entity.pdbx_description
1 polymer ?
#
loop_
_entity_poly.entity_id
_entity_poly.type
_entity_poly.pdbx_seq_one_letter_code
_entity_poly.pdbx_strand_id
1 'polypeptide(L)'
;MDIHEYQAKELLSRYQIHVPRGGLAYSPEQAAYRASEIGGDRWVVKAQIHSGARGKAGGIKLCSSDHEIVEAADAMLGRRLVTHQTG
;
A
#
# COMPACT_ATOMS: atom_id res chain seq x y z
N MET A 1 -12.23 -16.84 -4.88
CA MET A 1 -11.82 -15.64 -5.61
C MET A 1 -11.38 -14.65 -4.56
N ASP A 2 -10.12 -14.22 -4.62
CA ASP A 2 -9.55 -13.30 -3.65
C ASP A 2 -9.64 -11.87 -4.17
N ILE A 3 -9.62 -10.89 -3.26
CA ILE A 3 -9.58 -9.46 -3.57
C ILE A 3 -8.40 -8.80 -2.85
N HIS A 4 -7.90 -7.70 -3.40
CA HIS A 4 -6.86 -6.91 -2.77
C HIS A 4 -7.36 -6.14 -1.53
N GLU A 5 -6.44 -5.75 -0.65
CA GLU A 5 -6.75 -4.95 0.55
C GLU A 5 -7.50 -3.65 0.20
N TYR A 6 -7.12 -2.96 -0.88
CA TYR A 6 -7.78 -1.72 -1.28
C TYR A 6 -9.26 -1.96 -1.68
N GLN A 7 -9.56 -3.06 -2.37
CA GLN A 7 -10.92 -3.42 -2.78
C GLN A 7 -11.77 -3.78 -1.57
N ALA A 8 -11.21 -4.52 -0.62
CA ALA A 8 -11.88 -4.84 0.63
C ALA A 8 -12.21 -3.56 1.41
N LYS A 9 -11.27 -2.59 1.50
CA LYS A 9 -11.51 -1.30 2.16
C LYS A 9 -12.56 -0.46 1.46
N GLU A 10 -12.56 -0.41 0.13
CA GLU A 10 -13.63 0.26 -0.63
C GLU A 10 -14.99 -0.36 -0.34
N LEU A 11 -15.08 -1.69 -0.31
CA LEU A 11 -16.31 -2.39 0.00
C LEU A 11 -16.80 -2.04 1.41
N LEU A 12 -15.93 -2.14 2.41
CA LEU A 12 -16.25 -1.80 3.81
C LEU A 12 -16.73 -0.35 3.95
N SER A 13 -16.06 0.59 3.28
CA SER A 13 -16.43 2.01 3.29
C SER A 13 -17.83 2.27 2.73
N ARG A 14 -18.26 1.53 1.70
CA ARG A 14 -19.64 1.61 1.14
C ARG A 14 -20.72 1.22 2.16
N TYR A 15 -20.36 0.40 3.14
CA TYR A 15 -21.22 0.03 4.28
C TYR A 15 -20.96 0.87 5.53
N GLN A 16 -20.33 2.05 5.38
CA GLN A 16 -20.05 2.99 6.46
C GLN A 16 -19.16 2.41 7.58
N ILE A 17 -18.44 1.32 7.31
CA ILE A 17 -17.46 0.78 8.24
C ILE A 17 -16.22 1.67 8.17
N HIS A 18 -15.78 2.16 9.32
CA HIS A 18 -14.61 3.04 9.40
C HIS A 18 -13.35 2.29 8.99
N VAL A 19 -12.66 2.81 7.97
CA VAL A 19 -11.38 2.29 7.47
C VAL A 19 -10.35 3.42 7.44
N PRO A 20 -9.05 3.14 7.64
CA PRO A 20 -8.01 4.16 7.50
C PRO A 20 -8.02 4.77 6.11
N ARG A 21 -7.85 6.10 6.03
CA ARG A 21 -7.70 6.83 4.77
C ARG A 21 -6.52 6.27 3.97
N GLY A 22 -6.69 6.14 2.67
CA GLY A 22 -5.71 5.55 1.77
C GLY A 22 -6.08 5.77 0.32
N GLY A 23 -5.16 5.44 -0.58
CA GLY A 23 -5.38 5.52 -2.02
C GLY A 23 -4.51 4.49 -2.75
N LEU A 24 -4.95 4.13 -3.95
CA LEU A 24 -4.16 3.30 -4.86
C LEU A 24 -3.17 4.17 -5.65
N ALA A 25 -1.97 3.64 -5.86
CA ALA A 25 -0.92 4.26 -6.63
C ALA A 25 -0.31 3.22 -7.59
N TYR A 26 -0.13 3.64 -8.83
CA TYR A 26 0.45 2.86 -9.94
C TYR A 26 1.84 3.35 -10.34
N SER A 27 2.30 4.45 -9.75
CA SER A 27 3.67 4.97 -9.91
C SER A 27 4.17 5.57 -8.58
N PRO A 28 5.49 5.73 -8.41
CA PRO A 28 6.05 6.41 -7.24
C PRO A 28 5.54 7.84 -7.05
N GLU A 29 5.39 8.59 -8.14
CA GLU A 29 4.87 9.97 -8.12
C GLU A 29 3.42 9.99 -7.67
N GLN A 30 2.61 9.03 -8.16
CA GLN A 30 1.22 8.91 -7.72
C GLN A 30 1.15 8.54 -6.23
N ALA A 31 2.08 7.73 -5.71
CA ALA A 31 2.11 7.39 -4.28
C ALA A 31 2.36 8.63 -3.39
N ALA A 32 3.31 9.49 -3.77
CA ALA A 32 3.56 10.76 -3.09
C ALA A 32 2.34 11.70 -3.19
N TYR A 33 1.73 11.81 -4.38
CA TYR A 33 0.51 12.59 -4.56
C TYR A 33 -0.63 12.11 -3.65
N ARG A 34 -0.86 10.79 -3.56
CA ARG A 34 -1.87 10.22 -2.65
C ARG A 34 -1.56 10.53 -1.18
N ALA A 35 -0.30 10.48 -0.77
CA ALA A 35 0.09 10.81 0.59
C ALA A 35 -0.22 12.28 0.92
N SER A 36 0.05 13.20 -0.01
CA SER A 36 -0.33 14.61 0.09
C SER A 36 -1.84 14.80 0.25
N GLU A 37 -2.67 14.11 -0.55
CA GLU A 37 -4.14 14.16 -0.42
C GLU A 37 -4.64 13.60 0.92
N ILE A 38 -3.97 12.57 1.45
CA ILE A 38 -4.29 12.00 2.77
C ILE A 38 -3.92 12.99 3.87
N GLY A 39 -2.79 13.68 3.75
CA GLY A 39 -2.21 14.55 4.78
C GLY A 39 -1.69 13.77 6.00
N GLY A 40 -1.12 14.50 6.96
CA GLY A 40 -0.48 13.94 8.16
C GLY A 40 1.05 13.93 8.05
N ASP A 41 1.71 13.22 8.97
CA ASP A 41 3.17 13.23 9.10
C ASP A 41 3.81 11.85 8.82
N ARG A 42 3.00 10.79 8.70
CA ARG A 42 3.46 9.42 8.48
C ARG A 42 2.46 8.62 7.65
N TRP A 43 2.98 7.78 6.75
CA TRP A 43 2.18 6.96 5.83
C TRP A 43 2.71 5.54 5.76
N VAL A 44 1.84 4.59 5.43
CA VAL A 44 2.22 3.19 5.21
C VAL A 44 2.06 2.84 3.74
N VAL A 45 3.18 2.63 3.04
CA VAL A 45 3.22 2.13 1.66
C VAL A 45 3.14 0.61 1.68
N LYS A 46 2.21 0.04 0.92
CA LYS A 46 1.82 -1.37 1.00
C LYS A 46 1.69 -2.01 -0.38
N ALA A 47 2.52 -3.00 -0.69
CA ALA A 47 2.41 -3.79 -1.91
C ALA A 47 1.04 -4.50 -1.98
N GLN A 48 0.32 -4.34 -3.09
CA GLN A 48 -0.97 -5.02 -3.30
C GLN A 48 -0.75 -6.38 -3.95
N ILE A 49 -0.77 -7.44 -3.14
CA ILE A 49 -0.76 -8.84 -3.56
C ILE A 49 -1.83 -9.62 -2.79
N HIS A 50 -2.29 -10.76 -3.31
CA HIS A 50 -3.29 -11.59 -2.61
C HIS A 50 -2.68 -12.38 -1.44
N SER A 51 -1.42 -12.78 -1.56
CA SER A 51 -0.75 -13.53 -0.51
C SER A 51 -0.50 -12.67 0.73
N GLY A 52 -0.61 -13.28 1.90
CA GLY A 52 -0.27 -12.66 3.18
C GLY A 52 1.24 -12.62 3.43
N ALA A 53 1.62 -12.39 4.69
CA ALA A 53 3.02 -12.29 5.14
C ALA A 53 3.90 -11.21 4.45
N ARG A 54 3.31 -10.34 3.61
CA ARG A 54 4.06 -9.30 2.88
C ARG A 54 4.84 -8.32 3.75
N GLY A 55 4.44 -8.10 5.00
CA GLY A 55 5.21 -7.27 5.94
C GLY A 55 6.58 -7.87 6.24
N LYS A 56 6.66 -9.19 6.44
CA LYS A 56 7.94 -9.90 6.66
C LYS A 56 8.80 -9.95 5.39
N ALA A 57 8.17 -9.84 4.21
CA ALA A 57 8.83 -9.82 2.91
C ALA A 57 9.26 -8.41 2.46
N GLY A 58 9.06 -7.37 3.28
CA GLY A 58 9.39 -5.99 2.91
C GLY A 58 8.34 -5.27 2.05
N GLY A 59 7.18 -5.89 1.79
CA GLY A 59 6.05 -5.28 1.07
C GLY A 59 5.18 -4.33 1.91
N ILE A 60 5.67 -3.89 3.07
CA ILE A 60 5.06 -2.85 3.91
C ILE A 60 6.18 -1.96 4.43
N LYS A 61 6.10 -0.66 4.14
CA LYS A 61 7.06 0.35 4.61
C LYS A 61 6.32 1.49 5.29
N LEU A 62 6.83 1.93 6.43
CA LEU A 62 6.40 3.14 7.12
C LEU A 62 7.31 4.29 6.68
N CYS A 63 6.71 5.35 6.18
CA CYS A 63 7.39 6.50 5.60
C CYS A 63 6.98 7.78 6.33
N SER A 64 7.89 8.74 6.43
CA SER A 64 7.70 10.07 7.04
C SER A 64 8.03 11.23 6.11
N SER A 65 8.32 10.96 4.83
CA SER A 65 8.55 11.99 3.82
C SER A 65 8.14 11.50 2.43
N ASP A 66 7.89 12.44 1.51
CA ASP A 66 7.60 12.14 0.10
C ASP A 66 8.71 11.32 -0.55
N HIS A 67 9.98 11.62 -0.20
CA HIS A 67 11.14 10.87 -0.68
C HIS A 67 11.06 9.39 -0.27
N GLU A 68 10.83 9.11 1.01
CA GLU A 68 10.68 7.73 1.50
C GLU A 68 9.49 7.01 0.88
N ILE A 69 8.42 7.74 0.52
CA ILE A 69 7.26 7.18 -0.17
C ILE A 69 7.62 6.78 -1.61
N VAL A 70 8.29 7.66 -2.34
CA VAL A 70 8.75 7.41 -3.71
C VAL A 70 9.70 6.21 -3.74
N GLU A 71 10.71 6.18 -2.86
CA GLU A 71 11.64 5.06 -2.75
C GLU A 71 10.94 3.74 -2.43
N ALA A 72 10.00 3.76 -1.48
CA ALA A 72 9.24 2.56 -1.12
C ALA A 72 8.38 2.06 -2.28
N ALA A 73 7.74 2.96 -3.02
CA ALA A 73 6.92 2.61 -4.17
C ALA A 73 7.76 2.05 -5.32
N ASP A 74 8.90 2.67 -5.65
CA ASP A 74 9.84 2.19 -6.68
C ASP A 74 10.44 0.82 -6.34
N ALA A 75 10.71 0.58 -5.06
CA ALA A 75 11.18 -0.71 -4.57
C ALA A 75 10.12 -1.82 -4.66
N MET A 76 8.82 -1.49 -4.78
CA MET A 76 7.73 -2.47 -4.81
C MET A 76 7.14 -2.67 -6.22
N LEU A 77 6.94 -1.59 -6.98
CA LEU A 77 6.27 -1.63 -8.28
C LEU A 77 7.10 -2.41 -9.30
N GLY A 78 6.44 -3.29 -10.07
CA GLY A 78 7.09 -4.14 -11.07
C GLY A 78 7.98 -5.25 -10.51
N ARG A 79 8.15 -5.36 -9.19
CA ARG A 79 9.02 -6.36 -8.56
C ARG A 79 8.23 -7.58 -8.09
N ARG A 80 8.87 -8.75 -8.15
CA ARG A 80 8.30 -9.98 -7.59
C ARG A 80 8.53 -10.00 -6.08
N LEU A 81 7.45 -9.89 -5.31
CA LEU A 81 7.50 -10.01 -3.86
C LEU A 81 7.35 -11.47 -3.45
N VAL A 82 8.45 -12.05 -2.95
CA VAL A 82 8.45 -13.41 -2.41
C VAL A 82 8.06 -13.37 -0.92
N THR A 83 6.92 -13.96 -0.62
CA THR A 83 6.44 -14.18 0.74
C THR A 83 6.61 -15.65 1.14
N HIS A 84 6.57 -15.95 2.44
CA HIS A 84 6.58 -17.33 2.94
C HIS A 84 5.43 -18.20 2.37
N GLN A 85 4.35 -17.58 1.89
CA GLN A 85 3.21 -18.28 1.30
C GLN A 85 3.32 -18.48 -0.21
N THR A 86 4.31 -17.87 -0.86
CA THR A 86 4.49 -17.90 -2.33
C THR A 86 5.76 -18.59 -2.79
N GLY A 87 6.58 -19.12 -1.86
CA GLY A 87 7.83 -19.83 -2.15
C GLY A 87 9.06 -18.96 -1.99
#